data_AF-A0A842UVN7-F1
#
_entry.id   AF-A0A842UVN7-F1
#
_cell.length_a   1.000
_cell.length_b   1.000
_cell.length_c   1.000
_cell.angle_alpha   90.00
_cell.angle_beta   90.00
_cell.angle_gamma   90.00
#
_symmetry.space_group_name_H-M   'P 1'
#
loop_
_entity.id
_entity.type
_entity.pdbx_description
1 polymer ?
#
loop_
_entity_poly.entity_id
_entity_poly.type
_entity_poly.pdbx_seq_one_letter_code
_entity_poly.pdbx_strand_id
1 'polypeptide(L)'
;MQLKVIKGDITEQDTDAIVNAANSTLLGGGGVDGAIHSKAGPALLKECRKIREESYPDGIPTGKAVITKGYGLKAGYVIHTVGPVYRKDKNRSGLLKDCLVNSLRVAENHRLKSISFPAISTGAYRYPKKECARLMRQAFSEFDFDSIQEVRV
;
A
#
# COMPACT_ATOMS: atom_id res chain seq x y z
N MET A 1 -2.84 18.26 5.78
CA MET A 1 -1.93 17.17 5.35
C MET A 1 -0.75 17.75 4.57
N GLN A 2 0.48 17.30 4.86
CA GLN A 2 1.71 17.62 4.13
C GLN A 2 2.10 16.46 3.21
N LEU A 3 2.35 16.74 1.92
CA LEU A 3 2.85 15.75 0.96
C LEU A 3 4.37 15.91 0.79
N LYS A 4 5.13 14.82 0.97
CA LYS A 4 6.58 14.77 0.76
C LYS A 4 6.95 13.73 -0.28
N VAL A 5 7.87 14.07 -1.18
CA VAL A 5 8.47 13.12 -2.12
C VAL A 5 9.84 12.71 -1.58
N ILE A 6 10.01 11.42 -1.28
CA ILE A 6 11.20 10.88 -0.63
C ILE A 6 11.82 9.84 -1.54
N LYS A 7 13.04 10.09 -1.99
CA LYS A 7 13.85 9.07 -2.66
C LYS A 7 14.49 8.17 -1.61
N GLY A 8 14.08 6.91 -1.53
CA GLY A 8 14.66 5.97 -0.57
C GLY A 8 14.03 4.58 -0.59
N ASP A 9 14.31 3.83 0.48
CA ASP A 9 13.73 2.52 0.76
C ASP A 9 12.47 2.69 1.62
N ILE A 10 11.36 2.07 1.21
CA ILE A 10 10.10 2.14 1.95
C ILE A 10 10.18 1.38 3.29
N THR A 11 11.02 0.36 3.39
CA THR A 11 11.20 -0.44 4.62
C THR A 11 11.92 0.34 5.73
N GLU A 12 12.54 1.46 5.37
CA GLU A 12 13.28 2.34 6.29
C GLU A 12 12.49 3.60 6.68
N GLN A 13 11.26 3.76 6.18
CA GLN A 13 10.42 4.92 6.48
C GLN A 13 9.90 4.88 7.91
N ASP A 14 10.17 5.95 8.64
CA ASP A 14 9.63 6.20 9.97
C ASP A 14 8.33 7.02 9.84
N THR A 15 7.25 6.30 9.56
CA THR A 15 5.86 6.78 9.53
C THR A 15 4.98 5.76 10.23
N ASP A 16 3.78 6.13 10.69
CA ASP A 16 2.91 5.21 11.44
C ASP A 16 2.54 3.97 10.61
N ALA A 17 2.30 4.16 9.31
CA ALA A 17 2.12 3.07 8.35
C ALA A 17 2.99 3.22 7.10
N ILE A 18 3.35 2.09 6.50
CA ILE A 18 3.80 2.02 5.11
C ILE A 18 2.79 1.22 4.28
N VAL A 19 2.68 1.55 2.99
CA VAL A 19 1.84 0.79 2.05
C VAL A 19 2.68 -0.26 1.35
N ASN A 20 2.20 -1.50 1.37
CA ASN A 20 2.76 -2.59 0.60
C ASN A 20 1.98 -2.75 -0.72
N ALA A 21 2.71 -2.76 -1.85
CA ALA A 21 2.18 -3.14 -3.15
C ALA A 21 2.11 -4.67 -3.25
N ALA A 22 1.11 -5.24 -2.59
CA ALA A 22 0.89 -6.68 -2.47
C ALA A 22 0.26 -7.29 -3.74
N ASN A 23 0.23 -8.62 -3.77
CA ASN A 23 -0.54 -9.42 -4.72
C ASN A 23 -1.79 -10.01 -4.05
N SER A 24 -2.70 -10.59 -4.83
CA SER A 24 -3.99 -11.11 -4.33
C SER A 24 -3.87 -12.20 -3.27
N THR A 25 -2.74 -12.90 -3.18
CA THR A 25 -2.56 -13.94 -2.16
C THR A 25 -2.34 -13.38 -0.76
N LEU A 26 -1.84 -12.14 -0.62
CA LEU A 26 -1.34 -11.55 0.62
C LEU A 26 -0.13 -12.33 1.25
N LEU A 27 0.35 -13.42 0.64
CA LEU A 27 1.34 -14.31 1.26
C LEU A 27 2.79 -13.98 0.87
N GLY A 28 3.06 -12.70 0.64
CA GLY A 28 4.35 -12.21 0.15
C GLY A 28 4.57 -12.46 -1.34
N GLY A 29 5.78 -12.13 -1.80
CA GLY A 29 6.11 -12.01 -3.21
C GLY A 29 7.49 -11.37 -3.43
N GLY A 30 7.68 -10.74 -4.59
CA GLY A 30 8.93 -10.07 -4.96
C GLY A 30 8.85 -8.55 -4.91
N GLY A 31 9.94 -7.87 -5.26
CA GLY A 31 9.98 -6.40 -5.30
C GLY A 31 9.77 -5.77 -3.92
N VAL A 32 8.95 -4.72 -3.86
CA VAL A 32 8.63 -4.01 -2.60
C VAL A 32 8.01 -4.95 -1.57
N ASP A 33 7.12 -5.85 -1.98
CA ASP A 33 6.46 -6.82 -1.12
C ASP A 33 7.47 -7.77 -0.46
N GLY A 34 8.38 -8.32 -1.26
CA GLY A 34 9.48 -9.15 -0.76
C GLY A 34 10.41 -8.41 0.21
N ALA A 35 10.75 -7.16 -0.08
CA ALA A 35 11.58 -6.34 0.80
C ALA A 35 10.89 -6.08 2.16
N ILE A 36 9.61 -5.72 2.13
CA ILE A 36 8.79 -5.52 3.33
C ILE A 36 8.72 -6.80 4.17
N HIS A 37 8.39 -7.94 3.55
CA HIS A 37 8.35 -9.23 4.26
C HIS A 37 9.70 -9.64 4.84
N SER A 38 10.78 -9.43 4.08
CA SER A 38 12.14 -9.75 4.56
C SER A 38 12.54 -8.91 5.77
N LYS A 39 12.20 -7.61 5.79
CA LYS A 39 12.55 -6.70 6.88
C LYS A 39 11.63 -6.88 8.10
N ALA A 40 10.33 -7.04 7.88
CA ALA A 40 9.34 -7.22 8.95
C ALA A 40 9.51 -8.57 9.69
N GLY A 41 10.02 -9.58 8.99
CA GLY A 41 10.24 -10.92 9.53
C GLY A 41 9.01 -11.84 9.44
N PRO A 42 9.15 -13.10 9.89
CA PRO A 42 8.16 -14.17 9.65
C PRO A 42 6.80 -13.91 10.33
N ALA A 43 6.75 -13.05 11.36
CA ALA A 43 5.51 -12.70 12.05
C ALA A 43 4.52 -11.97 11.13
N LEU A 44 5.01 -11.15 10.18
CA LEU A 44 4.16 -10.50 9.18
C LEU A 44 3.41 -11.52 8.33
N LEU A 45 4.11 -12.52 7.80
CA LEU A 45 3.51 -13.56 6.99
C LEU A 45 2.47 -14.38 7.78
N LYS A 46 2.70 -14.59 9.08
CA LYS A 46 1.75 -15.29 9.95
C LYS A 46 0.44 -14.51 10.10
N GLU A 47 0.50 -13.20 10.28
CA GLU A 47 -0.70 -12.34 10.35
C GLU A 47 -1.41 -12.25 8.99
N CYS A 48 -0.65 -12.11 7.90
CA CYS A 48 -1.20 -12.16 6.54
C CYS A 48 -1.98 -13.46 6.28
N ARG A 49 -1.44 -14.63 6.66
CA ARG A 49 -2.13 -15.93 6.52
C ARG A 49 -3.45 -15.94 7.27
N LYS A 50 -3.47 -15.44 8.50
CA LYS A 50 -4.70 -15.34 9.30
C LYS A 50 -5.77 -14.49 8.60
N ILE A 51 -5.41 -13.31 8.08
CA ILE A 51 -6.34 -12.44 7.34
C ILE A 51 -6.88 -13.15 6.08
N ARG A 52 -6.00 -13.83 5.33
CA ARG A 52 -6.37 -14.59 4.14
C ARG A 52 -7.34 -15.73 4.48
N GLU A 53 -7.09 -16.47 5.55
CA GLU A 53 -7.95 -17.58 5.97
C GLU A 53 -9.31 -17.12 6.51
N GLU A 54 -9.35 -16.04 7.28
CA GLU A 54 -10.57 -15.61 7.98
C GLU A 54 -11.46 -14.68 7.14
N SER A 55 -10.87 -13.83 6.30
CA SER A 55 -11.61 -12.74 5.62
C SER A 55 -11.50 -12.75 4.10
N TYR A 56 -10.46 -13.38 3.54
CA TYR A 56 -10.20 -13.36 2.09
C TYR A 56 -9.76 -14.75 1.58
N PRO A 57 -10.58 -15.80 1.74
CA PRO A 57 -10.20 -17.17 1.36
C PRO A 57 -9.86 -17.29 -0.13
N ASP A 58 -10.53 -16.50 -0.97
CA ASP A 58 -10.32 -16.43 -2.43
C ASP A 58 -9.26 -15.38 -2.84
N GLY A 59 -8.58 -14.78 -1.87
CA GLY A 59 -7.62 -13.71 -2.06
C GLY A 59 -8.23 -12.31 -2.02
N ILE A 60 -7.36 -11.32 -1.91
CA ILE A 60 -7.75 -9.91 -1.82
C ILE A 60 -8.06 -9.37 -3.23
N PRO A 61 -9.25 -8.79 -3.45
CA PRO A 61 -9.58 -8.16 -4.72
C PRO A 61 -8.68 -6.97 -5.04
N THR A 62 -8.39 -6.75 -6.33
CA THR A 62 -7.68 -5.55 -6.78
C THR A 62 -8.40 -4.28 -6.32
N GLY A 63 -7.64 -3.29 -5.83
CA GLY A 63 -8.17 -2.04 -5.28
C GLY A 63 -8.51 -2.09 -3.79
N LYS A 64 -8.54 -3.27 -3.16
CA LYS A 64 -8.76 -3.41 -1.71
C LYS A 64 -7.46 -3.31 -0.93
N ALA A 65 -7.59 -2.81 0.30
CA ALA A 65 -6.50 -2.66 1.26
C ALA A 65 -6.86 -3.34 2.60
N VAL A 66 -5.87 -3.99 3.22
CA VAL A 66 -5.94 -4.57 4.58
C VAL A 66 -4.74 -4.13 5.39
N ILE A 67 -4.78 -4.28 6.72
CA ILE A 67 -3.73 -3.80 7.63
C ILE A 67 -3.21 -4.93 8.52
N THR A 68 -1.90 -4.89 8.78
CA THR A 68 -1.18 -5.73 9.74
C THR A 68 -0.29 -4.87 10.61
N LYS A 69 0.31 -5.45 11.65
CA LYS A 69 1.41 -4.81 12.38
C LYS A 69 2.67 -4.72 11.51
N GLY A 70 3.56 -3.79 11.84
CA GLY A 70 4.84 -3.57 11.15
C GLY A 70 5.98 -4.48 11.58
N TYR A 71 5.89 -5.10 12.76
CA TYR A 71 6.89 -6.04 13.28
C TYR A 71 8.32 -5.48 13.27
N GLY A 72 9.23 -6.06 12.48
CA GLY A 72 10.63 -5.61 12.38
C GLY A 72 10.84 -4.29 11.60
N LEU A 73 9.78 -3.66 11.10
CA LEU A 73 9.83 -2.35 10.44
C LEU A 73 9.85 -1.20 11.45
N LYS A 74 10.34 -0.04 11.03
CA LYS A 74 10.19 1.20 11.82
C LYS A 74 8.73 1.64 11.91
N ALA A 75 7.99 1.46 10.82
CA ALA A 75 6.57 1.75 10.80
C ALA A 75 5.80 0.79 11.69
N GLY A 76 4.82 1.32 12.43
CA GLY A 76 3.98 0.54 13.34
C GLY A 76 3.04 -0.42 12.61
N TYR A 77 2.66 -0.10 11.38
CA TYR A 77 1.71 -0.85 10.56
C TYR A 77 2.16 -1.02 9.10
N VAL A 78 1.67 -2.08 8.47
CA VAL A 78 1.74 -2.25 7.00
C VAL A 78 0.31 -2.31 6.46
N ILE A 79 0.01 -1.45 5.49
CA ILE A 79 -1.25 -1.47 4.76
C ILE A 79 -1.01 -2.15 3.41
N HIS A 80 -1.52 -3.36 3.24
CA HIS A 80 -1.36 -4.17 2.04
C HIS A 80 -2.48 -3.86 1.05
N THR A 81 -2.14 -3.40 -0.15
CA THR A 81 -3.13 -3.15 -1.21
C THR A 81 -2.76 -3.90 -2.49
N VAL A 82 -3.78 -4.44 -3.17
CA VAL A 82 -3.57 -5.19 -4.42
C VAL A 82 -3.74 -4.26 -5.61
N GLY A 83 -2.63 -3.89 -6.22
CA GLY A 83 -2.60 -3.03 -7.40
C GLY A 83 -3.11 -3.73 -8.67
N PRO A 84 -3.61 -2.98 -9.68
CA PRO A 84 -3.97 -3.58 -10.96
C PRO A 84 -2.74 -3.93 -11.79
N VAL A 85 -2.78 -5.06 -12.50
CA VAL A 85 -1.88 -5.36 -13.62
C VAL A 85 -2.22 -4.43 -14.78
N TYR A 86 -1.23 -3.72 -15.33
CA TYR A 86 -1.43 -2.78 -16.44
C TYR A 86 -1.77 -3.48 -17.75
N ARG A 87 -2.69 -2.88 -18.51
CA ARG A 87 -3.17 -3.36 -19.80
C ARG A 87 -3.50 -2.15 -20.68
N LYS A 88 -2.86 -2.04 -21.85
CA LYS A 88 -3.06 -0.90 -22.77
C LYS A 88 -4.50 -0.81 -23.29
N ASP A 89 -5.17 -1.95 -23.42
CA ASP A 89 -6.53 -2.12 -23.93
C ASP A 89 -7.62 -1.93 -22.88
N LYS A 90 -7.26 -1.80 -21.59
CA LYS A 90 -8.23 -1.70 -20.50
C LYS A 90 -7.84 -0.61 -19.51
N ASN A 91 -8.69 0.41 -19.39
CA ASN A 91 -8.50 1.45 -18.38
C ASN A 91 -8.65 0.85 -16.97
N ARG A 92 -7.58 0.89 -16.18
CA ARG A 92 -7.54 0.42 -14.78
C ARG A 92 -7.15 1.54 -13.80
N SER A 93 -7.27 2.80 -14.23
CA SER A 93 -6.98 3.96 -13.38
C SER A 93 -7.87 4.03 -12.14
N GLY A 94 -9.15 3.66 -12.27
CA GLY A 94 -10.07 3.54 -11.13
C GLY A 94 -9.55 2.59 -10.06
N LEU A 95 -9.12 1.39 -10.44
CA LEU A 95 -8.56 0.39 -9.50
C LEU A 95 -7.27 0.86 -8.82
N LEU A 96 -6.40 1.58 -9.54
CA LEU A 96 -5.19 2.15 -8.94
C LEU A 96 -5.55 3.29 -7.97
N LYS A 97 -6.54 4.12 -8.30
CA LYS A 97 -7.08 5.15 -7.41
C LYS A 97 -7.71 4.52 -6.16
N ASP A 98 -8.43 3.41 -6.31
CA ASP A 98 -9.01 2.67 -5.19
C ASP A 98 -7.94 2.15 -4.23
N CYS A 99 -6.80 1.67 -4.73
CA CYS A 99 -5.67 1.28 -3.88
C CYS A 99 -5.23 2.45 -2.98
N LEU A 100 -5.04 3.63 -3.58
CA LEU A 100 -4.58 4.82 -2.88
C LEU A 100 -5.61 5.28 -1.84
N VAL A 101 -6.86 5.43 -2.24
CA VAL A 101 -7.95 5.91 -1.39
C VAL A 101 -8.26 4.92 -0.27
N ASN A 102 -8.32 3.63 -0.56
CA ASN A 102 -8.63 2.63 0.46
C ASN A 102 -7.47 2.46 1.45
N SER A 103 -6.21 2.59 1.03
CA SER A 103 -5.08 2.65 1.96
C SER A 103 -5.17 3.87 2.90
N LEU A 104 -5.53 5.05 2.39
CA LEU A 104 -5.75 6.24 3.22
C LEU A 104 -6.90 6.04 4.21
N ARG A 105 -8.05 5.50 3.76
CA ARG A 105 -9.18 5.18 4.64
C ARG A 105 -8.81 4.22 5.76
N VAL A 106 -8.03 3.19 5.45
CA VAL A 106 -7.56 2.23 6.47
C VAL A 106 -6.72 2.95 7.52
N ALA A 107 -5.81 3.84 7.12
CA ALA A 107 -5.01 4.63 8.05
C ALA A 107 -5.85 5.62 8.90
N GLU A 108 -6.80 6.33 8.29
CA GLU A 108 -7.74 7.22 8.99
C GLU A 108 -8.60 6.45 10.02
N ASN A 109 -9.11 5.27 9.66
CA ASN A 109 -9.89 4.43 10.57
C ASN A 109 -9.07 3.97 11.79
N HIS A 110 -7.75 3.88 11.66
CA HIS A 110 -6.83 3.57 12.76
C HIS A 110 -6.26 4.84 13.43
N ARG A 111 -6.76 6.02 13.03
CA ARG A 111 -6.33 7.35 13.48
C ARG A 111 -4.82 7.58 13.37
N LEU A 112 -4.19 7.04 12.33
CA LEU A 112 -2.76 7.21 12.07
C LEU A 112 -2.48 8.63 11.59
N LYS A 113 -1.31 9.17 11.94
CA LYS A 113 -0.89 10.54 11.61
C LYS A 113 0.01 10.60 10.39
N SER A 114 0.67 9.51 10.02
CA SER A 114 1.58 9.49 8.87
C SER A 114 1.56 8.18 8.09
N ILE A 115 1.68 8.29 6.76
CA ILE A 115 1.66 7.14 5.85
C ILE A 115 2.64 7.32 4.69
N SER A 116 3.40 6.27 4.36
CA SER A 116 4.32 6.25 3.20
C SER A 116 3.83 5.31 2.11
N PHE A 117 3.74 5.79 0.88
CA PHE A 117 3.33 5.03 -0.30
C PHE A 117 4.52 4.71 -1.20
N PRO A 118 4.59 3.50 -1.79
CA PRO A 118 5.43 3.26 -2.96
C PRO A 118 4.66 3.66 -4.23
N ALA A 119 5.34 3.66 -5.38
CA ALA A 119 4.69 3.77 -6.68
C ALA A 119 3.98 2.44 -7.07
N ILE A 120 2.80 2.22 -6.49
CA ILE A 120 1.98 0.99 -6.63
C ILE A 120 1.84 0.59 -8.10
N SER A 121 1.99 -0.71 -8.38
CA SER A 121 1.91 -1.35 -9.69
C SER A 121 2.96 -0.94 -10.74
N THR A 122 3.88 -0.02 -10.46
CA THR A 122 4.86 0.45 -11.46
C THR A 122 6.05 -0.50 -11.68
N GLY A 123 6.21 -1.49 -10.82
CA GLY A 123 7.22 -2.55 -10.95
C GLY A 123 6.71 -3.72 -11.79
N ALA A 124 6.54 -4.90 -11.17
CA ALA A 124 6.12 -6.13 -11.85
C ALA A 124 4.81 -6.00 -12.65
N TYR A 125 3.88 -5.14 -12.21
CA TYR A 125 2.59 -4.90 -12.86
C TYR A 125 2.64 -3.84 -13.97
N ARG A 126 3.81 -3.26 -14.24
CA ARG A 126 4.14 -2.41 -15.40
C ARG A 126 3.23 -1.20 -15.62
N TYR A 127 2.60 -0.68 -14.57
CA TYR A 127 1.81 0.54 -14.68
C TYR A 127 2.70 1.74 -15.02
N PRO A 128 2.36 2.59 -16.01
CA PRO A 128 3.18 3.72 -16.39
C PRO A 128 3.43 4.69 -15.22
N LYS A 129 4.71 4.96 -14.91
CA LYS A 129 5.10 5.79 -13.76
C LYS A 129 4.48 7.19 -13.78
N LYS A 130 4.45 7.83 -14.95
CA LYS A 130 3.87 9.18 -15.13
C LYS A 130 2.36 9.19 -14.81
N GLU A 131 1.65 8.15 -15.22
CA GLU A 131 0.21 8.03 -14.94
C GLU A 131 -0.04 7.69 -13.48
N CYS A 132 0.75 6.79 -12.89
CA CYS A 132 0.72 6.48 -11.47
C CYS A 132 0.92 7.75 -10.62
N ALA A 133 1.96 8.53 -10.89
CA ALA A 133 2.22 9.79 -10.19
C ALA A 133 1.07 10.80 -10.32
N ARG A 134 0.47 10.91 -11.51
CA ARG A 134 -0.71 11.77 -11.73
C ARG A 134 -1.89 11.32 -10.87
N LEU A 135 -2.15 10.01 -10.82
CA LEU A 135 -3.24 9.42 -10.03
C LEU A 135 -2.99 9.52 -8.52
N MET A 136 -1.75 9.36 -8.06
CA MET A 136 -1.36 9.60 -6.66
C MET A 136 -1.67 11.04 -6.26
N ARG A 137 -1.17 12.01 -7.03
CA ARG A 137 -1.45 13.43 -6.78
C ARG A 137 -2.95 13.72 -6.75
N GLN A 138 -3.70 13.19 -7.72
CA GLN A 138 -5.14 13.38 -7.79
C GLN A 138 -5.86 12.78 -6.58
N ALA A 139 -5.56 11.52 -6.23
CA ALA A 139 -6.17 10.85 -5.08
C ALA A 139 -5.89 11.62 -3.79
N PHE A 140 -4.66 12.08 -3.59
CA PHE A 140 -4.28 12.80 -2.36
C PHE A 140 -4.81 14.22 -2.31
N SER A 141 -5.04 14.89 -3.44
CA SER A 141 -5.67 16.22 -3.44
C SER A 141 -7.17 16.19 -3.21
N GLU A 142 -7.82 15.08 -3.59
CA GLU A 142 -9.28 14.92 -3.48
C GLU A 142 -9.71 14.18 -2.20
N PHE A 143 -8.77 13.62 -1.45
CA PHE A 143 -9.06 12.90 -0.22
C PHE A 143 -9.28 13.89 0.94
N ASP A 144 -10.30 13.63 1.74
CA ASP A 144 -10.59 14.41 2.95
C ASP A 144 -9.86 13.78 4.14
N PHE A 145 -8.87 14.50 4.69
CA PHE A 145 -7.99 14.00 5.75
C PHE A 145 -8.47 14.50 7.11
N ASP A 146 -8.52 13.61 8.09
CA ASP A 146 -8.83 13.94 9.48
C ASP A 146 -7.60 13.74 10.38
N SER A 147 -7.17 12.49 10.60
CA SER A 147 -6.04 12.18 11.47
C SER A 147 -4.69 12.27 10.76
N ILE A 148 -4.63 12.02 9.45
CA ILE A 148 -3.36 11.97 8.72
C ILE A 148 -2.83 13.38 8.48
N GLN A 149 -1.67 13.65 9.05
CA GLN A 149 -0.95 14.91 8.96
C GLN A 149 0.12 14.89 7.87
N GLU A 150 0.70 13.72 7.56
CA GLU A 150 1.78 13.57 6.58
C GLU A 150 1.58 12.36 5.65
N VAL A 151 1.77 12.59 4.35
CA VAL A 151 1.85 11.55 3.32
C VAL A 151 3.22 11.62 2.65
N ARG A 152 3.93 10.49 2.58
CA ARG A 152 5.19 10.36 1.82
C ARG A 152 4.98 9.51 0.57
N VAL A 153 5.70 9.83 -0.51
CA VAL A 153 5.75 9.05 -1.77
C VAL A 153 7.15 8.85 -2.29
#